data_AF-A0AAN8K4H0-F1
#
_entry.id   AF-A0AAN8K4H0-F1
#
_cell.length_a   1.000
_cell.length_b   1.000
_cell.length_c   1.000
_cell.angle_alpha   90.00
_cell.angle_beta   90.00
_cell.angle_gamma   90.00
#
_symmetry.space_group_name_H-M   'P 1'
#
loop_
_entity.id
_entity.type
_entity.pdbx_description
1 polymer ?
#
loop_
_entity_poly.entity_id
_entity_poly.type
_entity_poly.pdbx_seq_one_letter_code
_entity_poly.pdbx_strand_id
1 'polypeptide(L)'
;MDACPICKEYFGNGIKTVTLQDTGAHTVNGASLNRGLNINVVSGTIVHERCRLDFTNKKEIEITKRKKESDGELVAADSTVKRRSQCSSFRFDYNCFFCGLEISDR
;
A
#
# COMPACT_ATOMS: atom_id res chain seq x y z
N MET A 1 -13.07 19.41 18.96
CA MET A 1 -12.79 19.08 17.55
C MET A 1 -12.39 17.63 17.53
N ASP A 2 -13.19 16.78 16.89
CA ASP A 2 -12.87 15.37 16.82
C ASP A 2 -11.75 15.14 15.80
N ALA A 3 -10.87 14.19 16.11
CA ALA A 3 -9.74 13.80 15.28
C ALA A 3 -9.92 12.37 14.79
N CYS A 4 -9.38 12.06 13.62
CA CYS A 4 -9.43 10.72 13.09
C CYS A 4 -8.56 9.78 13.96
N PRO A 5 -9.11 8.69 14.52
CA PRO A 5 -8.36 7.77 15.39
C PRO A 5 -7.22 7.02 14.67
N ILE A 6 -7.19 7.04 13.33
CA ILE A 6 -6.18 6.36 12.50
C ILE A 6 -4.96 7.26 12.28
N CYS A 7 -5.16 8.48 11.76
CA CYS A 7 -4.06 9.41 11.44
C CYS A 7 -3.83 10.50 12.50
N LYS A 8 -4.72 10.62 13.49
CA LYS A 8 -4.71 11.65 14.54
C LYS A 8 -4.84 13.10 14.03
N GLU A 9 -5.17 13.28 12.76
CA GLU A 9 -5.47 14.59 12.17
C GLU A 9 -6.95 14.96 12.39
N TYR A 10 -7.23 16.26 12.51
CA TYR A 10 -8.58 16.78 12.68
C TYR A 10 -9.42 16.69 11.40
N PHE A 11 -10.74 16.55 11.57
CA PHE A 11 -11.68 16.67 10.46
C PHE A 11 -11.71 18.13 9.97
N GLY A 12 -11.14 18.37 8.79
CA GLY A 12 -11.09 19.69 8.15
C GLY A 12 -12.10 19.85 7.01
N ASN A 13 -12.32 21.10 6.62
CA ASN A 13 -13.19 21.42 5.48
C ASN A 13 -12.64 20.81 4.19
N GLY A 14 -13.46 20.03 3.50
CA GLY A 14 -13.10 19.38 2.22
C GLY A 14 -12.53 17.97 2.34
N ILE A 15 -12.28 17.46 3.56
CA ILE A 15 -11.84 16.08 3.75
C ILE A 15 -13.06 15.17 3.91
N LYS A 16 -13.18 14.16 3.06
CA LYS A 16 -14.28 13.19 3.15
C LYS A 16 -14.15 12.32 4.39
N THR A 17 -15.21 12.29 5.19
CA THR A 17 -15.35 11.47 6.38
C THR A 17 -16.42 10.41 6.20
N VAL A 18 -16.23 9.26 6.85
CA VAL A 18 -17.21 8.18 6.89
C VAL A 18 -17.42 7.73 8.33
N THR A 19 -18.65 7.38 8.65
CA THR A 19 -19.01 6.78 9.94
C THR A 19 -18.88 5.27 9.84
N LEU A 20 -18.12 4.67 10.75
CA LEU A 20 -17.95 3.22 10.79
C LEU A 20 -19.22 2.55 11.32
N GLN A 21 -19.70 1.55 10.60
CA GLN A 21 -20.69 0.58 11.09
C GLN A 21 -19.98 -0.58 11.79
N ASP A 22 -20.74 -1.53 12.37
CA ASP A 22 -20.20 -2.67 13.13
C ASP A 22 -19.09 -3.42 12.39
N THR A 23 -19.35 -3.81 11.13
CA THR A 23 -18.37 -4.50 10.28
C THR A 23 -17.14 -3.62 10.01
N GLY A 24 -17.35 -2.31 9.85
CA GLY A 24 -16.28 -1.35 9.62
C GLY A 24 -15.36 -1.22 10.83
N ALA A 25 -15.95 -1.09 12.03
CA ALA A 25 -15.22 -1.03 13.29
C ALA A 25 -14.43 -2.33 13.54
N HIS A 26 -15.06 -3.49 13.34
CA HIS A 26 -14.38 -4.79 13.48
C HIS A 26 -13.18 -4.92 12.53
N THR A 27 -13.33 -4.48 11.28
CA THR A 27 -12.25 -4.54 10.28
C THR A 27 -11.08 -3.63 10.67
N VAL A 28 -11.36 -2.42 11.14
CA VAL A 28 -10.31 -1.48 11.60
C VAL A 28 -9.61 -2.01 12.84
N ASN A 29 -10.33 -2.54 13.82
CA ASN A 29 -9.74 -3.13 15.02
C ASN A 29 -8.87 -4.34 14.68
N GLY A 30 -9.34 -5.21 13.78
CA GLY A 30 -8.55 -6.33 13.27
C GLY A 30 -7.27 -5.86 12.57
N ALA A 31 -7.38 -4.84 11.71
CA ALA A 31 -6.23 -4.23 11.04
C ALA A 31 -5.23 -3.60 12.03
N SER A 32 -5.73 -3.03 13.14
CA SER A 32 -4.91 -2.49 14.23
C SER A 32 -4.11 -3.59 14.93
N LEU A 33 -4.78 -4.70 15.30
CA LEU A 33 -4.14 -5.87 15.91
C LEU A 33 -3.03 -6.43 15.02
N ASN A 34 -3.29 -6.59 13.72
CA ASN A 34 -2.29 -7.08 12.76
C ASN A 34 -1.09 -6.13 12.62
N ARG A 35 -1.30 -4.82 12.74
CA ARG A 35 -0.23 -3.82 12.75
C ARG A 35 0.43 -3.64 14.12
N GLY A 36 -0.08 -4.28 15.18
CA GLY A 36 0.39 -4.08 16.55
C GLY A 36 0.17 -2.65 17.05
N LEU A 37 -0.86 -1.98 16.53
CA LEU A 37 -1.29 -0.66 16.99
C LEU A 37 -2.40 -0.83 18.02
N ASN A 38 -2.52 0.13 18.93
CA ASN A 38 -3.56 0.14 19.97
C ASN A 38 -4.70 1.10 19.57
N ILE A 39 -5.25 0.91 18.37
CA ILE A 39 -6.44 1.62 17.90
C ILE A 39 -7.64 0.74 18.19
N ASN A 40 -8.58 1.29 18.98
CA ASN A 40 -9.86 0.67 19.24
C ASN A 40 -10.96 1.65 18.84
N VAL A 41 -11.77 1.26 17.86
CA VAL A 41 -12.92 2.03 17.37
C VAL A 41 -14.20 1.23 17.56
N VAL A 42 -15.29 1.94 17.80
CA VAL A 42 -16.65 1.38 17.93
C VAL A 42 -17.53 1.86 16.78
N SER A 43 -18.67 1.21 16.59
CA SER A 43 -19.68 1.66 15.64
C SER A 43 -20.15 3.08 15.96
N GLY A 44 -20.34 3.90 14.92
CA GLY A 44 -20.58 5.34 15.05
C GLY A 44 -19.30 6.19 15.06
N THR A 45 -18.11 5.59 15.12
CA THR A 45 -16.84 6.35 15.06
C THR A 45 -16.65 6.95 13.67
N ILE A 46 -16.34 8.24 13.61
CA ILE A 46 -16.04 8.95 12.36
C ILE A 46 -14.55 8.79 12.05
N VAL A 47 -14.23 8.51 10.79
CA VAL A 47 -12.86 8.42 10.28
C VAL A 47 -12.77 9.09 8.91
N HIS A 48 -11.57 9.45 8.47
CA HIS A 48 -11.37 9.83 7.07
C HIS A 48 -11.62 8.64 6.15
N GLU A 49 -12.28 8.87 5.01
CA GLU A 49 -12.55 7.84 4.01
C GLU A 49 -11.26 7.17 3.53
N ARG A 50 -10.24 8.00 3.21
CA ARG A 50 -8.89 7.55 2.83
C ARG A 50 -8.26 6.66 3.90
N CYS A 51 -8.32 7.10 5.15
CA CYS A 51 -7.69 6.37 6.26
C CYS A 51 -8.34 5.01 6.46
N ARG A 52 -9.66 4.90 6.32
CA ARG A 52 -10.33 3.59 6.36
C ARG A 52 -9.81 2.68 5.25
N LEU A 53 -9.75 3.17 4.01
CA LEU A 53 -9.36 2.37 2.85
C LEU A 53 -7.92 1.88 2.96
N ASP A 54 -6.98 2.79 3.22
CA ASP A 54 -5.55 2.49 3.30
C ASP A 54 -5.28 1.58 4.51
N PHE A 55 -5.83 1.93 5.67
CA PHE A 55 -5.60 1.18 6.90
C PHE A 55 -6.21 -0.23 6.85
N THR A 56 -7.31 -0.46 6.12
CA THR A 56 -7.88 -1.82 5.99
C THR A 56 -7.37 -2.59 4.76
N ASN A 57 -6.44 -2.02 3.99
CA ASN A 57 -5.90 -2.66 2.80
C ASN A 57 -5.08 -3.91 3.15
N LYS A 58 -5.56 -5.08 2.71
CA LYS A 58 -4.96 -6.39 3.00
C LYS A 58 -3.52 -6.51 2.50
N LYS A 59 -3.20 -5.93 1.35
CA LYS A 59 -1.83 -5.98 0.78
C LYS A 59 -0.82 -5.30 1.70
N GLU A 60 -1.18 -4.15 2.24
CA GLU A 60 -0.32 -3.41 3.17
C GLU A 60 -0.19 -4.11 4.53
N ILE A 61 -1.26 -4.78 4.98
CA ILE A 61 -1.21 -5.60 6.19
C ILE A 61 -0.21 -6.74 6.03
N GLU A 62 -0.26 -7.47 4.91
CA GLU A 62 0.69 -8.56 4.63
C GLU A 62 2.14 -8.08 4.51
N ILE A 63 2.38 -6.94 3.86
CA ILE A 63 3.71 -6.32 3.80
C ILE A 63 4.21 -5.97 5.21
N THR A 64 3.34 -5.40 6.05
CA THR A 64 3.71 -4.99 7.41
C THR A 64 4.01 -6.21 8.29
N LYS A 65 3.26 -7.31 8.13
CA LYS A 65 3.56 -8.59 8.82
C LYS A 65 4.92 -9.15 8.41
N ARG A 66 5.19 -9.23 7.10
CA ARG A 66 6.48 -9.72 6.57
C ARG A 66 7.66 -8.90 7.07
N LYS A 67 7.50 -7.57 7.18
CA LYS A 67 8.53 -6.67 7.74
C LYS A 67 8.82 -6.94 9.22
N LYS A 68 7.80 -7.26 10.03
CA LYS A 68 7.98 -7.62 11.44
C LYS A 68 8.65 -8.99 11.61
N GLU A 69 8.36 -9.94 10.73
CA GLU A 69 9.01 -11.26 10.73
C GLU A 69 10.48 -11.18 10.29
N SER A 70 10.83 -10.20 9.44
CA SER A 70 12.20 -9.95 9.00
C SER A 70 13.03 -9.07 9.95
N ASP A 71 12.49 -8.59 11.07
CA ASP A 71 13.27 -7.78 12.04
C ASP A 71 14.28 -8.62 12.86
N GLY A 72 14.50 -9.88 12.46
CA GLY A 72 15.67 -10.70 12.81
C GLY A 72 16.80 -10.67 11.78
N GLU A 73 16.61 -10.06 10.60
CA GLU A 73 17.65 -9.99 9.56
C GLU A 73 17.50 -8.71 8.76
N LEU A 74 18.39 -7.75 9.03
CA LEU A 74 18.59 -6.52 8.28
C LEU A 74 18.81 -6.85 6.79
N VAL A 75 17.73 -6.84 6.02
CA VAL A 75 17.84 -6.70 4.58
C VAL A 75 16.97 -5.55 4.19
N ALA A 76 17.62 -4.42 3.92
CA ALA A 76 17.06 -3.32 3.17
C ALA A 76 16.54 -3.88 1.84
N ALA A 77 15.27 -4.31 1.84
CA ALA A 77 14.56 -4.63 0.62
C ALA A 77 14.22 -3.29 -0.02
N ASP A 78 15.21 -2.79 -0.76
CA ASP A 78 15.06 -1.85 -1.86
C ASP A 78 13.90 -2.36 -2.73
N SER A 79 12.69 -1.88 -2.43
CA SER A 79 11.48 -2.24 -3.18
C SER A 79 11.45 -1.46 -4.48
N THR A 80 12.54 -1.51 -5.23
CA THR A 80 12.49 -1.30 -6.66
C THR A 80 11.78 -2.53 -7.21
N VAL A 81 10.46 -2.42 -7.35
CA VAL A 81 9.70 -3.29 -8.23
C VAL A 81 10.42 -3.22 -9.58
N LYS A 82 11.21 -4.23 -9.91
CA LYS A 82 11.79 -4.38 -11.24
C LYS A 82 10.62 -4.44 -12.21
N ARG A 83 10.26 -3.28 -12.78
CA ARG A 83 9.41 -3.20 -13.97
C ARG A 83 10.09 -4.12 -14.99
N ARG A 84 9.33 -5.03 -15.60
CA ARG A 84 9.82 -6.00 -16.61
C ARG A 84 10.33 -5.35 -17.91
N SER A 85 10.71 -4.09 -17.89
CA SER A 85 11.17 -3.31 -19.03
C SER A 85 12.52 -2.63 -18.80
N GLN A 86 13.26 -2.99 -17.75
CA GLN A 86 14.63 -2.49 -17.54
C GLN A 86 15.69 -3.34 -18.26
N CYS A 87 15.38 -3.81 -19.46
CA CYS A 87 16.37 -4.27 -20.44
C CYS A 87 16.16 -3.45 -21.72
N SER A 88 16.75 -2.26 -21.78
CA SER A 88 16.80 -1.45 -23.00
C SER A 88 17.92 -1.93 -23.93
N SER A 89 17.89 -3.21 -24.33
CA SER A 89 18.79 -3.73 -25.38
C SER A 89 18.11 -3.77 -26.75
N PHE A 90 16.81 -3.50 -26.83
CA PHE A 90 16.11 -3.40 -28.11
C PHE A 90 16.26 -2.00 -28.68
N ARG A 91 16.87 -1.92 -29.85
CA ARG A 91 17.06 -0.72 -30.65
C ARG A 91 16.24 -0.87 -31.92
N PHE A 92 15.19 -0.07 -32.09
CA PHE A 92 14.33 -0.12 -33.30
C PHE A 92 15.12 0.08 -34.60
N ASP A 93 16.26 0.77 -34.51
CA ASP A 93 17.21 1.05 -35.57
C ASP A 93 18.17 -0.11 -35.87
N TYR A 94 18.30 -1.11 -34.98
CA TYR A 94 19.26 -2.21 -35.14
C TYR A 94 18.66 -3.60 -34.97
N ASN A 95 17.47 -3.74 -34.38
CA ASN A 95 16.83 -5.02 -34.10
C ASN A 95 15.54 -5.15 -34.91
N CYS A 96 15.35 -6.32 -35.54
CA CYS A 96 14.11 -6.65 -36.24
C CYS A 96 12.93 -6.64 -35.25
N PHE A 97 11.87 -5.90 -35.59
CA PHE A 97 10.67 -5.78 -34.76
C PHE A 97 9.97 -7.11 -34.49
N PHE A 98 10.09 -8.08 -35.41
CA PHE A 98 9.40 -9.36 -35.31
C PHE A 98 10.17 -10.44 -34.54
N CYS A 99 11.49 -10.51 -34.72
CA CYS A 99 12.31 -11.58 -34.12
C CYS A 99 13.35 -11.09 -33.12
N GLY A 100 13.54 -9.77 -32.98
CA GLY A 100 14.50 -9.16 -32.04
C GLY A 100 15.98 -9.31 -32.43
N LEU A 101 16.29 -10.02 -33.52
CA LEU A 101 17.66 -10.21 -34.01
C LEU A 101 18.23 -8.93 -34.62
N GLU A 102 19.55 -8.75 -34.49
CA GLU A 102 20.26 -7.63 -35.11
C GLU A 102 20.18 -7.69 -36.64
N ILE A 103 19.87 -6.57 -37.26
CA ILE A 103 19.87 -6.40 -38.71
C ILE A 103 21.31 -6.06 -39.10
N SER A 104 22.06 -7.05 -39.59
CA SER A 104 23.39 -6.82 -40.15
C SER A 104 23.26 -6.38 -41.61
N ASP A 105 23.51 -5.11 -41.90
CA ASP A 105 23.67 -4.62 -43.28
C ASP A 105 24.91 -5.27 -43.90
N ARG A 106 24.72 -6.00 -45.00
CA ARG A 106 25.81 -6.57 -45.80
C ARG A 106 25.58 -6.25 -47.27
#